data_AF-A0A926W666-F1
#
_entry.id   AF-A0A926W666-F1
#
_cell.length_a   1.000
_cell.length_b   1.000
_cell.length_c   1.000
_cell.angle_alpha   90.00
_cell.angle_beta   90.00
_cell.angle_gamma   90.00
#
_symmetry.space_group_name_H-M   'P 1'
#
loop_
_entity.id
_entity.type
_entity.pdbx_description
1 polymer ?
#
loop_
_entity_poly.entity_id
_entity_poly.type
_entity_poly.pdbx_seq_one_letter_code
_entity_poly.pdbx_strand_id
1 'polypeptide(L)' 'MAERGVSNKELATLTGMHYTTISKLKTRRRLTRVDEDTLDALCKALNCQPGELMVYEETSDP' A
#
# COMPACT_ATOMS: atom_id res chain seq x y z
N MET A 1 -1.44 0.80 8.68
CA MET A 1 -0.23 1.51 8.15
C MET A 1 0.41 2.48 9.15
N ALA A 2 -0.35 3.11 10.05
CA ALA A 2 0.18 3.97 11.13
C ALA A 2 0.81 3.18 12.30
N GLU A 3 0.59 1.86 12.37
CA GLU A 3 1.04 1.04 13.51
C GLU A 3 2.48 0.52 13.40
N ARG A 4 3.11 0.60 12.21
CA ARG A 4 4.48 0.06 12.00
C ARG A 4 5.57 1.12 11.82
N GLY A 5 5.27 2.41 11.93
CA GLY A 5 6.28 3.49 11.93
C GLY A 5 7.10 3.67 10.64
N VAL A 6 6.80 2.94 9.56
CA VAL A 6 7.60 2.97 8.32
C VAL A 6 7.42 4.29 7.57
N SER A 7 8.54 4.96 7.28
CA SER A 7 8.56 6.20 6.51
C SER A 7 8.30 5.93 5.02
N ASN A 8 7.68 6.89 4.33
CA ASN A 8 7.35 6.76 2.90
C ASN A 8 8.61 6.51 2.05
N LYS A 9 9.75 7.09 2.46
CA LYS A 9 11.04 6.92 1.79
C LYS A 9 11.59 5.50 1.97
N GLU A 10 11.39 4.93 3.14
CA GLU A 10 11.84 3.58 3.46
C GLU A 10 10.98 2.54 2.74
N LEU A 11 9.66 2.74 2.71
CA LEU A 11 8.75 1.92 1.92
C LEU A 11 9.09 1.98 0.43
N ALA A 12 9.40 3.17 -0.12
CA ALA A 12 9.80 3.33 -1.52
C ALA A 12 11.06 2.52 -1.86
N THR A 13 12.06 2.52 -0.97
CA THR A 13 13.27 1.71 -1.13
C THR A 13 12.99 0.22 -1.02
N LEU A 14 12.19 -0.20 -0.03
CA LEU A 14 11.89 -1.61 0.21
C LEU A 14 11.03 -2.23 -0.89
N THR A 15 10.08 -1.47 -1.44
CA THR A 15 9.18 -1.97 -2.47
C THR A 15 9.62 -1.63 -3.90
N GLY A 16 10.73 -0.90 -4.07
CA GLY A 16 11.18 -0.40 -5.36
C GLY A 16 10.19 0.56 -6.06
N MET A 17 9.23 1.10 -5.31
CA MET A 17 8.19 1.98 -5.87
C MET A 17 8.57 3.45 -5.76
N HIS A 18 8.06 4.25 -6.69
CA HIS A 18 8.26 5.69 -6.62
C HIS A 18 7.56 6.29 -5.39
N TYR A 19 8.20 7.29 -4.76
CA TYR A 19 7.70 7.97 -3.56
C TYR A 19 6.27 8.50 -3.72
N THR A 20 5.92 8.99 -4.91
CA THR A 20 4.57 9.51 -5.18
C THR A 20 3.50 8.41 -5.16
N THR A 21 3.83 7.18 -5.58
CA THR A 21 2.95 6.02 -5.51
C THR A 21 2.72 5.60 -4.07
N ILE A 22 3.78 5.55 -3.27
CA ILE A 22 3.70 5.27 -1.82
C ILE A 22 2.83 6.31 -1.10
N SER A 23 3.02 7.59 -1.41
CA SER A 23 2.23 8.67 -0.82
C SER A 23 0.73 8.52 -1.13
N LYS A 24 0.39 8.12 -2.37
CA LYS A 24 -1.00 7.83 -2.77
C LYS A 24 -1.58 6.63 -2.02
N LEU A 25 -0.83 5.53 -1.91
CA LEU A 25 -1.18 4.34 -1.11
C LEU A 25 -1.50 4.72 0.34
N LYS A 26 -0.62 5.47 0.98
CA LYS A 26 -0.75 5.84 2.40
C LYS A 26 -1.91 6.80 2.67
N THR A 27 -2.20 7.70 1.73
CA THR A 27 -3.29 8.68 1.86
C THR A 27 -4.66 8.06 1.49
N ARG A 28 -4.75 6.73 1.30
CA ARG A 28 -5.95 6.01 0.83
C ARG A 28 -6.54 6.61 -0.45
N ARG A 29 -5.72 7.25 -1.29
CA ARG A 29 -6.19 7.69 -2.62
C ARG A 29 -6.25 6.47 -3.53
N ARG A 30 -7.34 6.37 -4.30
CA ARG A 30 -7.56 5.27 -5.24
C ARG A 30 -6.31 5.04 -6.09
N LEU A 31 -5.76 3.83 -5.98
CA LEU A 31 -4.86 3.30 -7.00
C LEU A 31 -5.72 2.75 -8.12
N THR A 32 -5.35 3.10 -9.35
CA THR A 32 -6.06 2.61 -10.54
C THR A 32 -5.82 1.13 -10.77
N ARG A 33 -4.66 0.61 -10.34
CA ARG A 33 -4.25 -0.79 -10.47
C ARG A 33 -3.20 -1.14 -9.42
N VAL A 34 -3.21 -2.39 -8.97
CA VAL A 34 -2.12 -3.00 -8.18
C VAL A 34 -1.73 -4.28 -8.91
N ASP A 35 -0.46 -4.38 -9.27
CA ASP A 35 0.11 -5.58 -9.91
C ASP A 35 0.58 -6.58 -8.84
N GLU A 36 0.71 -7.86 -9.20
CA GLU A 36 1.17 -8.95 -8.30
C GLU A 36 2.46 -8.59 -7.56
N ASP A 37 3.51 -8.21 -8.30
CA ASP A 37 4.80 -7.78 -7.76
C ASP A 37 4.67 -6.64 -6.76
N THR A 38 3.74 -5.71 -7.01
CA THR A 38 3.51 -4.57 -6.11
C THR A 38 2.89 -5.02 -4.80
N LEU A 39 1.93 -5.95 -4.85
CA LEU A 39 1.30 -6.52 -3.68
C LEU A 39 2.29 -7.37 -2.87
N ASP A 40 3.06 -8.23 -3.53
CA ASP A 40 4.09 -9.06 -2.91
C ASP A 40 5.17 -8.20 -2.22
N ALA A 41 5.68 -7.18 -2.90
CA ALA A 41 6.67 -6.26 -2.35
C ALA A 41 6.13 -5.52 -1.12
N LEU A 42 4.87 -5.07 -1.15
CA LEU A 42 4.20 -4.44 -0.01
C LEU A 42 4.03 -5.42 1.16
N CYS A 43 3.53 -6.62 0.91
CA CYS A 43 3.35 -7.66 1.92
C CYS A 43 4.68 -8.02 2.59
N LYS A 44 5.77 -8.13 1.83
CA LYS A 44 7.12 -8.37 2.35
C LYS A 44 7.67 -7.19 3.15
N ALA A 45 7.60 -5.98 2.58
CA ALA A 45 8.09 -4.76 3.23
C ALA A 45 7.35 -4.45 4.54
N LEU A 46 6.05 -4.73 4.57
CA LEU A 46 5.20 -4.51 5.73
C LEU A 46 5.05 -5.75 6.59
N ASN A 47 5.62 -6.90 6.22
CA ASN A 47 5.46 -8.20 6.86
C ASN A 47 4.01 -8.46 7.30
N CYS A 48 3.09 -8.40 6.33
CA CYS A 48 1.65 -8.55 6.52
C CYS A 48 1.01 -9.34 5.37
N GLN A 49 -0.24 -9.75 5.55
CA GLN A 49 -0.98 -10.47 4.52
C GLN A 49 -1.72 -9.50 3.56
N PRO A 50 -1.99 -9.92 2.31
CA PRO A 50 -2.72 -9.08 1.35
C PRO A 50 -4.13 -8.73 1.82
N GLY A 51 -4.79 -9.61 2.57
CA GLY A 51 -6.09 -9.33 3.18
C GLY A 51 -6.06 -8.23 4.25
N GLU A 52 -4.90 -7.92 4.82
CA GLU A 52 -4.74 -6.77 5.74
C GLU A 52 -4.51 -5.44 4.99
N LEU A 53 -4.10 -5.52 3.71
CA LEU A 53 -3.84 -4.37 2.84
C LEU A 53 -5.07 -3.96 2.04
N MET A 54 -5.92 -4.92 1.69
CA MET A 54 -7.06 -4.75 0.81
C MET A 54 -8.36 -5.03 1.57
N VAL A 55 -9.28 -4.07 1.52
CA VAL A 55 -10.65 -4.25 2.00
C VAL A 55 -11.59 -3.94 0.85
N TYR A 56 -12.62 -4.76 0.69
CA TYR A 56 -13.71 -4.43 -0.21
C TYR A 56 -14.53 -3.30 0.43
N GLU A 57 -14.51 -2.13 -0.20
CA GLU A 57 -15.38 -1.02 0.16
C GLU A 57 -16.50 -0.99 -0.90
N GLU A 58 -17.69 -1.45 -0.51
CA GLU A 58 -18.87 -1.27 -1.33
C GLU A 58 -19.09 0.24 -1.47
N THR A 59 -19.04 0.77 -2.68
CA THR A 59 -19.35 2.18 -2.95
C THR A 59 -20.85 2.41 -2.82
N SER A 60 -21.39 2.17 -1.62
CA SER A 60 -22.61 2.76 -1.12
C SER A 60 -22.19 3.90 -0.18
N ASP A 61 -21.67 4.94 -0.80
CA ASP A 61 -21.83 6.30 -0.27
C ASP A 61 -23.34 6.59 -0.41
N PRO A 62 -24.11 6.80 0.68
CA PRO A 62 -25.45 7.35 0.56
C PRO A 62 -25.44 8.77 0.01
#